data_AF-Q065S3-F1
#
_entry.id   AF-Q065S3-F1
#
_cell.length_a   1.000
_cell.length_b   1.000
_cell.length_c   1.000
_cell.angle_alpha   90.00
_cell.angle_beta   90.00
_cell.angle_gamma   90.00
#
_symmetry.space_group_name_H-M   'P 1'
#
loop_
_entity.id
_entity.type
_entity.pdbx_description
1 polymer ?
#
loop_
_entity_poly.entity_id
_entity_poly.type
_entity_poly.pdbx_seq_one_letter_code
_entity_poly.pdbx_strand_id
1 'polypeptide(L)'
;MNELESMDPSNPLIEAREIADTIEHLTTQLKPEVIRAARQDKEGRLYLDRIEYALGTIGKALILTDYTIDEEKDIDKLEAFRESQQHMG
;
A
#
# COMPACT_ATOMS: atom_id res chain seq x y z
N MET A 1 -5.54 -4.21 35.06
CA MET A 1 -5.38 -2.83 34.57
C MET A 1 -3.95 -2.66 34.14
N ASN A 2 -3.71 -2.52 32.84
CA ASN A 2 -2.63 -1.71 32.28
C ASN A 2 -3.14 -1.25 30.91
N GLU A 3 -4.14 -0.36 30.95
CA GLU A 3 -4.77 0.29 29.80
C GLU A 3 -3.93 1.48 29.28
N LEU A 4 -2.61 1.46 29.50
CA LEU A 4 -1.73 2.62 29.28
C LEU A 4 -0.34 2.20 28.79
N GLU A 5 -0.23 1.18 27.94
CA GLU A 5 0.86 1.18 26.96
C GLU A 5 0.49 2.21 25.88
N SER A 6 0.76 3.46 26.25
CA SER A 6 1.02 4.61 25.37
C SER A 6 0.44 4.49 23.96
N MET A 7 -0.62 5.26 23.72
CA MET A 7 -0.96 5.84 22.42
C MET A 7 0.18 6.76 21.96
N ASP A 8 1.36 6.18 21.73
CA ASP A 8 2.44 6.85 21.05
C ASP A 8 2.13 6.79 19.55
N PRO A 9 1.80 7.91 18.90
CA PRO A 9 1.54 7.93 17.46
C PRO A 9 2.76 7.50 16.62
N SER A 10 3.93 7.28 17.24
CA SER A 10 5.11 6.68 16.62
C SER A 10 5.22 5.15 16.79
N ASN A 11 4.21 4.48 17.37
CA ASN A 11 4.19 3.02 17.48
C ASN A 11 3.88 2.36 16.11
N PRO A 12 4.79 1.55 15.54
CA PRO A 12 4.56 0.87 14.26
C PRO A 12 3.30 -0.01 14.23
N LEU A 13 2.86 -0.52 15.38
CA LEU A 13 1.61 -1.29 15.48
C LEU A 13 0.36 -0.41 15.31
N ILE A 14 0.40 0.83 15.79
CA ILE A 14 -0.69 1.79 15.59
C ILE A 14 -0.72 2.21 14.12
N GLU A 15 0.44 2.50 13.53
CA GLU A 15 0.56 2.83 12.11
C GLU A 15 0.05 1.68 11.21
N ALA A 16 0.45 0.43 11.49
CA ALA A 16 -0.02 -0.73 10.74
C ALA A 16 -1.55 -0.90 10.81
N ARG A 17 -2.16 -0.64 11.97
CA ARG A 17 -3.61 -0.67 12.14
C ARG A 17 -4.29 0.44 11.33
N GLU A 18 -3.80 1.66 11.40
CA GLU A 18 -4.38 2.80 10.66
C GLU A 18 -4.30 2.57 9.14
N ILE A 19 -3.19 2.00 8.65
CA ILE A 19 -3.04 1.60 7.26
C ILE A 19 -4.07 0.52 6.89
N ALA A 20 -4.24 -0.50 7.73
CA ALA A 20 -5.23 -1.57 7.50
C ALA A 20 -6.66 -1.02 7.42
N ASP A 21 -7.07 -0.23 8.41
CA ASP A 21 -8.41 0.39 8.48
C ASP A 21 -8.68 1.26 7.24
N THR A 22 -7.66 2.01 6.79
CA THR A 22 -7.75 2.86 5.59
C THR A 22 -7.91 2.04 4.31
N ILE A 23 -7.09 0.99 4.13
CA ILE A 23 -7.16 0.13 2.94
C ILE A 23 -8.51 -0.59 2.89
N GLU A 24 -8.96 -1.18 4.00
CA GLU A 24 -10.27 -1.83 4.10
C GLU A 24 -11.39 -0.85 3.73
N HIS A 25 -11.37 0.36 4.28
CA HIS A 25 -12.35 1.37 3.94
C HIS A 25 -12.34 1.70 2.43
N LEU A 26 -11.17 1.89 1.82
CA LEU A 26 -11.04 2.15 0.39
C LEU A 26 -11.59 1.00 -0.47
N THR A 27 -11.44 -0.25 -0.04
CA THR A 27 -11.99 -1.40 -0.77
C THR A 27 -13.52 -1.36 -0.88
N THR A 28 -14.20 -0.76 0.10
CA THR A 28 -15.66 -0.58 0.06
C THR A 28 -16.09 0.53 -0.91
N GLN A 29 -15.18 1.44 -1.25
CA GLN A 29 -15.45 2.58 -2.13
C GLN A 29 -15.13 2.33 -3.60
N LEU A 30 -14.15 1.46 -3.91
CA LEU A 30 -13.78 1.12 -5.28
C LEU A 30 -14.79 0.16 -5.93
N LYS A 31 -16.00 0.65 -6.16
CA LYS A 31 -17.12 -0.12 -6.70
C LYS A 31 -17.00 -0.36 -8.21
N PRO A 32 -17.68 -1.39 -8.77
CA PRO A 32 -17.64 -1.67 -10.20
C PRO A 32 -18.00 -0.47 -11.08
N GLU A 33 -18.95 0.37 -10.67
CA GLU A 33 -19.34 1.59 -11.39
C GLU A 33 -18.21 2.62 -11.47
N VAL A 34 -17.42 2.79 -10.40
CA VAL A 34 -16.26 3.68 -10.36
C VAL A 34 -15.18 3.18 -11.31
N ILE A 35 -14.90 1.87 -11.26
CA ILE A 35 -13.93 1.22 -12.16
C ILE A 35 -14.36 1.36 -13.62
N ARG A 36 -15.63 1.08 -13.92
CA ARG A 36 -16.16 1.18 -15.28
C ARG A 36 -16.09 2.61 -15.81
N ALA A 37 -16.48 3.61 -15.00
CA ALA A 37 -16.37 5.01 -15.36
C ALA A 37 -14.93 5.40 -15.67
N ALA A 38 -13.99 5.02 -14.79
CA ALA A 38 -12.57 5.29 -14.98
C ALA A 38 -12.00 4.62 -16.24
N ARG A 39 -12.42 3.39 -16.58
CA ARG A 39 -11.95 2.69 -17.80
C ARG A 39 -12.35 3.38 -19.10
N GLN A 40 -13.51 4.04 -19.13
CA GLN A 40 -14.00 4.73 -20.34
C GLN A 40 -13.26 6.05 -20.58
N ASP A 41 -12.64 6.63 -19.56
CA ASP A 41 -11.92 7.88 -19.65
C ASP A 41 -10.39 7.70 -19.77
N LYS A 42 -9.71 8.60 -20.50
CA LYS A 42 -8.26 8.50 -20.68
C LYS A 42 -7.48 8.79 -19.40
N GLU A 43 -7.88 9.79 -18.64
CA GLU A 43 -7.26 10.11 -17.34
C GLU A 43 -7.71 9.10 -16.27
N GLY A 44 -8.96 8.65 -16.35
CA GLY A 44 -9.49 7.58 -15.50
C GLY A 44 -8.66 6.29 -15.55
N ARG A 45 -8.19 5.88 -16.73
CA ARG A 45 -7.28 4.73 -16.85
C ARG A 45 -5.96 4.94 -16.10
N LEU A 46 -5.37 6.13 -16.18
CA LEU A 46 -4.17 6.47 -15.41
C LEU A 46 -4.41 6.40 -13.90
N TYR A 47 -5.62 6.73 -13.42
CA TYR A 47 -5.96 6.56 -12.01
C TYR A 47 -6.02 5.08 -11.61
N LEU A 48 -6.56 4.22 -12.47
CA LEU A 48 -6.59 2.78 -12.23
C LEU A 48 -5.18 2.20 -12.21
N ASP A 49 -4.31 2.60 -13.14
CA ASP A 49 -2.90 2.16 -13.18
C ASP A 49 -2.16 2.56 -11.90
N ARG A 50 -2.42 3.77 -11.38
CA ARG A 50 -1.85 4.24 -10.10
C ARG A 50 -2.36 3.44 -8.89
N ILE A 51 -3.64 3.06 -8.89
CA ILE A 51 -4.23 2.22 -7.84
C ILE A 51 -3.59 0.83 -7.88
N GLU A 52 -3.48 0.22 -9.06
CA GLU A 52 -2.85 -1.09 -9.25
C GLU A 52 -1.39 -1.08 -8.79
N TYR A 53 -0.63 -0.05 -9.18
CA TYR A 53 0.76 0.14 -8.74
C TYR A 53 0.88 0.23 -7.21
N ALA A 54 0.02 1.01 -6.55
CA ALA A 54 0.04 1.15 -5.11
C ALA A 54 -0.27 -0.18 -4.40
N LEU A 55 -1.31 -0.89 -4.84
CA LEU A 55 -1.69 -2.18 -4.27
C LEU A 55 -0.60 -3.24 -4.47
N GLY A 56 0.02 -3.29 -5.66
CA GLY A 56 1.12 -4.19 -5.95
C GLY A 56 2.37 -3.91 -5.10
N THR A 57 2.67 -2.64 -4.85
CA THR A 57 3.78 -2.23 -3.97
C THR A 57 3.54 -2.65 -2.53
N ILE A 58 2.32 -2.44 -2.00
CA ILE A 58 1.94 -2.88 -0.65
C ILE A 58 2.06 -4.41 -0.54
N GLY A 59 1.51 -5.15 -1.51
CA GLY A 59 1.57 -6.62 -1.53
C GLY A 59 3.01 -7.14 -1.55
N LYS A 60 3.90 -6.51 -2.32
CA LYS A 60 5.33 -6.87 -2.35
C LYS A 60 6.03 -6.57 -1.03
N ALA A 61 5.76 -5.42 -0.43
CA ALA A 61 6.33 -5.06 0.87
C ALA A 61 5.98 -6.12 1.92
N LEU A 62 4.69 -6.48 2.04
CA LEU A 62 4.22 -7.49 2.99
C LEU A 62 4.89 -8.85 2.78
N ILE A 63 5.05 -9.30 1.53
CA ILE A 63 5.73 -10.56 1.21
C ILE A 63 7.20 -10.52 1.60
N LEU A 64 7.91 -9.43 1.28
CA LEU A 64 9.35 -9.33 1.55
C LEU A 64 9.63 -9.33 3.06
N THR A 65 8.82 -8.61 3.84
CA THR A 65 8.99 -8.47 5.29
C THR A 65 8.57 -9.71 6.11
N ASP A 66 7.81 -10.65 5.54
CA ASP A 66 7.39 -11.89 6.22
C ASP A 66 8.49 -12.97 6.20
N TYR A 67 9.43 -12.88 5.25
CA TYR A 67 10.63 -13.72 5.24
C TYR A 67 11.75 -13.00 6.00
N THR A 68 12.09 -13.47 7.20
CA THR A 68 13.20 -12.97 8.03
C THR A 68 14.56 -13.00 7.31
N ILE A 69 14.81 -12.04 6.41
CA ILE A 69 16.06 -11.88 5.68
C ILE A 69 16.44 -10.40 5.72
N ASP A 70 16.99 -9.99 6.86
CA ASP A 70 17.85 -8.81 6.99
C ASP A 70 17.14 -7.49 6.61
N GLU A 71 16.60 -6.76 7.60
CA GLU A 71 15.77 -5.54 7.43
C GLU A 71 16.37 -4.51 6.43
N GLU A 72 17.70 -4.34 6.40
CA GLU A 72 18.36 -3.43 5.46
C GLU A 72 18.17 -3.85 3.98
N LYS A 73 18.13 -5.15 3.69
CA LYS A 73 17.96 -5.66 2.31
C LYS A 73 16.53 -5.53 1.80
N ASP A 74 15.55 -5.45 2.69
CA ASP A 74 14.15 -5.33 2.29
C ASP A 74 13.81 -3.89 1.90
N ILE A 75 14.39 -2.91 2.60
CA ILE A 75 14.29 -1.49 2.20
C ILE A 75 14.94 -1.29 0.83
N ASP A 76 16.16 -1.79 0.62
CA ASP A 76 16.87 -1.68 -0.66
C ASP A 76 16.08 -2.32 -1.83
N LYS A 77 15.47 -3.49 -1.62
CA LYS A 77 14.63 -4.15 -2.64
C LYS A 77 13.33 -3.40 -2.90
N LEU A 78 12.72 -2.83 -1.86
CA LEU A 78 11.48 -2.07 -1.99
C LEU A 78 11.74 -0.75 -2.73
N GLU A 79 12.85 -0.08 -2.43
CA GLU A 79 13.31 1.10 -3.15
C GLU A 79 13.64 0.77 -4.61
N ALA A 80 14.44 -0.27 -4.87
CA ALA A 80 14.77 -0.71 -6.23
C ALA A 80 13.51 -1.10 -7.03
N PHE A 81 12.51 -1.73 -6.39
CA PHE A 81 11.23 -2.01 -7.05
C PHE A 81 10.48 -0.71 -7.39
N ARG A 82 10.37 0.23 -6.44
CA ARG A 82 9.73 1.54 -6.68
C ARG A 82 10.40 2.31 -7.82
N GLU A 83 11.73 2.33 -7.88
CA GLU A 83 12.50 2.97 -8.95
C GLU A 83 12.30 2.29 -10.30
N SER A 84 12.26 0.95 -10.34
CA SER A 84 12.06 0.19 -11.58
C SER A 84 10.70 0.44 -12.22
N GLN A 85 9.68 0.77 -11.41
CA GLN A 85 8.33 1.04 -11.87
C GLN A 85 8.16 2.51 -12.32
N GLN A 86 8.91 3.44 -11.72
CA GLN A 86 8.96 4.83 -12.18
C GLN A 86 9.59 5.00 -13.57
N HIS A 87 10.47 4.06 -13.99
CA HIS A 87 11.11 4.07 -15.30
C HIS A 87 10.30 3.35 -16.41
N MET A 88 9.13 2.78 -16.09
CA MET A 88 8.22 2.17 -17.08
C MET A 88 7.06 3.09 -17.50
N GLY A 89 7.11 4.37 -17.13
CA GLY A 89 6.14 5.41 -17.51
C GLY A 89 6.55 6.24 -18.73
#